data_AF-A0A4R4KV80-F1
#
_entry.id   AF-A0A4R4KV80-F1
#
_cell.length_a   1.000
_cell.length_b   1.000
_cell.length_c   1.000
_cell.angle_alpha   90.00
_cell.angle_beta   90.00
_cell.angle_gamma   90.00
#
_symmetry.space_group_name_H-M   'P 1'
#
loop_
_entity.id
_entity.type
_entity.pdbx_description
1 polymer ?
#
loop_
_entity_poly.entity_id
_entity_poly.type
_entity_poly.pdbx_seq_one_letter_code
_entity_poly.pdbx_strand_id
1 'polypeptide(L)'
;MSVISPAGTPAPPAAADGPNLTPVPLPPATSLPRRILKHPRLMHHHRLVALVLTANLALLGHALTHGGWWSTGPINLTAISNVVLANFTLAILIRQQYVINLLFWLATRAPTRWPLKIRWTLAKVYHFGGLHVGGALAGTLWFLVLVGSATTAAYRGEPVPDGFLVVSYLLLGLLAVIVMTARPSYRARHHDRFERMHRFGGWAALALFWAQTVLAVRADPDRIPSTAPQIWVLALLTTSVALPWLRLRRVPVEITRPSRHVAVVRFDHGVTPFAGSSTAISRRPLWEWHSFANVPTPGENGFRLTISRAGDWTGSFIDDTPSHVWVKGITTAGVANIETLFTKVVYVATGSGIGPVLPHLLAHKVPSRLVWATRSPRATYGDALVDEILADQPDAIVWDTAEHGKPDMVQLAYTAYAAFGAEAVICISNKKLTWQVVHGLERRGIPAYGAIWDS
;
A
#
# COMPACT_ATOMS: atom_id res chain seq x y z
N MET A 1 7.04 -49.98 42.83
CA MET A 1 5.85 -50.04 41.96
C MET A 1 4.77 -49.16 42.56
N SER A 2 4.63 -47.92 42.08
CA SER A 2 3.38 -47.15 42.09
C SER A 2 3.65 -45.90 41.25
N VAL A 3 3.13 -45.89 40.03
CA VAL A 3 3.26 -44.80 39.07
C VAL A 3 2.07 -43.86 39.32
N ILE A 4 2.37 -42.64 39.75
CA ILE A 4 1.39 -41.56 39.90
C ILE A 4 1.24 -40.89 38.53
N SER A 5 0.06 -41.01 37.93
CA SER A 5 -0.34 -40.27 36.72
C SER A 5 -0.44 -38.76 37.02
N PRO A 6 0.06 -37.87 36.15
CA PRO A 6 -0.19 -36.44 36.30
C PRO A 6 -1.60 -36.10 35.80
N ALA A 7 -2.32 -35.34 36.64
CA ALA A 7 -3.64 -34.80 36.36
C ALA A 7 -3.66 -34.00 35.05
N GLY A 8 -4.65 -34.28 34.21
CA GLY A 8 -4.88 -33.56 32.96
C GLY A 8 -5.17 -32.09 33.20
N THR A 9 -4.46 -31.22 32.49
CA THR A 9 -4.81 -29.81 32.30
C THR A 9 -6.25 -29.69 31.76
N PRO A 10 -7.10 -28.81 32.32
CA PRO A 10 -8.45 -28.65 31.83
C PRO A 10 -8.42 -28.09 30.41
N ALA A 11 -9.21 -28.70 29.53
CA ALA A 11 -9.44 -28.20 28.19
C ALA A 11 -9.98 -26.75 28.25
N PRO A 12 -9.58 -25.87 27.31
CA PRO A 12 -10.15 -24.52 27.25
C PRO A 12 -11.67 -24.61 27.06
N PRO A 13 -12.44 -23.67 27.64
CA PRO A 13 -13.89 -23.69 27.53
C PRO A 13 -14.31 -23.61 26.06
N ALA A 14 -15.33 -24.40 25.70
CA ALA A 14 -15.96 -24.39 24.39
C ALA A 14 -16.38 -22.95 24.02
N ALA A 15 -16.05 -22.53 22.80
CA ALA A 15 -16.49 -21.25 22.27
C ALA A 15 -18.02 -21.18 22.30
N ALA A 16 -18.56 -20.18 22.97
CA ALA A 16 -19.99 -19.89 22.98
C ALA A 16 -20.48 -19.72 21.53
N ASP A 17 -21.62 -20.34 21.22
CA ASP A 17 -22.24 -20.36 19.91
C ASP A 17 -22.37 -18.94 19.35
N GLY A 18 -21.61 -18.66 18.30
CA GLY A 18 -21.81 -17.49 17.45
C GLY A 18 -22.98 -17.70 16.48
N PRO A 19 -23.21 -16.78 15.52
CA PRO A 19 -24.27 -16.92 14.53
C PRO A 19 -24.27 -18.32 13.90
N ASN A 20 -25.46 -18.97 13.85
CA ASN A 20 -25.76 -20.34 13.43
C ASN A 20 -24.99 -20.83 12.18
N LEU A 21 -23.70 -21.10 12.33
CA LEU A 21 -22.83 -21.61 11.27
C LEU A 21 -22.18 -22.87 11.80
N THR A 22 -22.56 -24.00 11.22
CA THR A 22 -21.86 -25.25 11.45
C THR A 22 -20.43 -25.12 10.95
N PRO A 23 -19.41 -25.25 11.84
CA PRO A 23 -18.02 -25.07 11.43
C PRO A 23 -17.62 -26.11 10.38
N VAL A 24 -17.14 -25.66 9.21
CA VAL A 24 -16.60 -26.55 8.18
C VAL A 24 -15.13 -26.85 8.50
N PRO A 25 -14.69 -28.12 8.60
CA PRO A 25 -13.29 -28.43 8.89
C PRO A 25 -12.32 -27.79 7.89
N LEU A 26 -11.29 -27.11 8.41
CA LEU A 26 -10.28 -26.47 7.58
C LEU A 26 -9.52 -27.51 6.73
N PRO A 27 -9.20 -27.21 5.45
CA PRO A 27 -8.41 -28.10 4.62
C PRO A 27 -7.01 -28.31 5.19
N PRO A 28 -6.37 -29.44 4.90
CA PRO A 28 -4.98 -29.65 5.25
C PRO A 28 -4.10 -28.60 4.58
N ALA A 29 -2.99 -28.26 5.25
CA ALA A 29 -2.05 -27.30 4.70
C ALA A 29 -1.32 -27.89 3.47
N THR A 30 -1.06 -27.04 2.47
CA THR A 30 -0.34 -27.43 1.24
C THR A 30 1.10 -27.87 1.54
N SER A 31 1.77 -28.45 0.54
CA SER A 31 3.17 -28.86 0.61
C SER A 31 4.11 -27.76 1.14
N LEU A 32 5.20 -28.18 1.78
CA LEU A 32 6.15 -27.29 2.44
C LEU A 32 6.70 -26.18 1.51
N PRO A 33 7.13 -26.45 0.26
CA PRO A 33 7.66 -25.41 -0.63
C PRO A 33 6.60 -24.35 -0.97
N ARG A 34 5.37 -24.79 -1.26
CA ARG A 34 4.24 -23.87 -1.52
C ARG A 34 3.93 -23.01 -0.30
N ARG A 35 4.02 -23.59 0.90
CA ARG A 35 3.77 -22.90 2.17
C ARG A 35 4.82 -21.83 2.47
N ILE A 36 6.09 -22.09 2.19
CA ILE A 36 7.20 -21.13 2.37
C ILE A 36 6.94 -19.90 1.49
N LEU A 37 6.51 -20.10 0.24
CA LEU A 37 6.10 -19.03 -0.66
C LEU A 37 4.80 -18.32 -0.24
N LYS A 38 4.10 -18.73 0.81
CA LYS A 38 2.94 -18.00 1.34
C LYS A 38 3.24 -17.38 2.71
N HIS A 39 4.48 -17.48 3.19
CA HIS A 39 4.89 -16.90 4.45
C HIS A 39 4.98 -15.36 4.33
N PRO A 40 4.57 -14.58 5.35
CA PRO A 40 4.63 -13.11 5.30
C PRO A 40 6.01 -12.54 4.95
N ARG A 41 7.10 -13.19 5.39
CA ARG A 41 8.47 -12.77 5.03
C ARG A 41 8.79 -12.91 3.54
N LEU A 42 8.12 -13.81 2.83
CA LEU A 42 8.28 -14.03 1.38
C LEU A 42 7.04 -13.59 0.61
N MET A 43 6.26 -12.64 1.15
CA MET A 43 5.14 -12.04 0.43
C MET A 43 5.61 -11.34 -0.85
N HIS A 44 4.68 -11.12 -1.79
CA HIS A 44 5.01 -10.56 -3.11
C HIS A 44 5.73 -9.21 -3.03
N HIS A 45 5.36 -8.36 -2.07
CA HIS A 45 6.07 -7.12 -1.79
C HIS A 45 7.59 -7.32 -1.60
N HIS A 46 8.01 -8.23 -0.71
CA HIS A 46 9.44 -8.50 -0.50
C HIS A 46 10.11 -9.19 -1.70
N ARG A 47 9.37 -9.96 -2.49
CA ARG A 47 9.91 -10.54 -3.75
C ARG A 47 10.20 -9.48 -4.78
N LEU A 48 9.34 -8.47 -4.90
CA LEU A 48 9.56 -7.35 -5.80
C LEU A 48 10.78 -6.52 -5.34
N VAL A 49 10.95 -6.32 -4.03
CA VAL A 49 12.19 -5.73 -3.48
C VAL A 49 13.40 -6.57 -3.89
N ALA A 50 13.38 -7.88 -3.61
CA ALA A 50 14.48 -8.78 -3.93
C ALA A 50 14.77 -8.83 -5.44
N LEU A 51 13.74 -8.81 -6.30
CA LEU A 51 13.88 -8.77 -7.75
C LEU A 51 14.67 -7.54 -8.20
N VAL A 52 14.31 -6.36 -7.72
CA VAL A 52 15.02 -5.11 -8.06
C VAL A 52 16.46 -5.15 -7.55
N LEU A 53 16.69 -5.61 -6.33
CA LEU A 53 18.04 -5.73 -5.78
C LEU A 53 18.90 -6.73 -6.54
N THR A 54 18.37 -7.90 -6.88
CA THR A 54 19.08 -8.92 -7.68
C THR A 54 19.43 -8.40 -9.07
N ALA A 55 18.51 -7.69 -9.74
CA ALA A 55 18.80 -7.07 -11.03
C ALA A 55 19.95 -6.05 -10.94
N ASN A 56 19.98 -5.25 -9.87
CA ASN A 56 21.05 -4.31 -9.60
C ASN A 56 22.38 -4.99 -9.24
N LEU A 57 22.36 -6.11 -8.52
CA LEU A 57 23.56 -6.91 -8.24
C LEU A 57 24.13 -7.54 -9.51
N ALA A 58 23.28 -8.04 -10.41
CA ALA A 58 23.72 -8.53 -11.71
C ALA A 58 24.36 -7.40 -12.55
N LEU A 59 23.76 -6.20 -12.53
CA LEU A 59 24.32 -5.02 -13.19
C LEU A 59 25.66 -4.59 -12.58
N LEU A 60 25.80 -4.63 -11.25
CA LEU A 60 27.08 -4.38 -10.59
C LEU A 60 28.13 -5.42 -11.00
N GLY A 61 27.76 -6.70 -11.06
CA GLY A 61 28.65 -7.76 -11.55
C GLY A 61 29.11 -7.49 -12.99
N HIS A 62 28.22 -7.07 -13.87
CA HIS A 62 28.58 -6.64 -15.23
C HIS A 62 29.51 -5.43 -15.22
N ALA A 63 29.19 -4.39 -14.46
CA ALA A 63 29.99 -3.16 -14.37
C ALA A 63 31.44 -3.40 -13.90
N LEU A 64 31.62 -4.33 -12.96
CA LEU A 64 32.94 -4.71 -12.41
C LEU A 64 33.77 -5.60 -13.33
N THR A 65 33.14 -6.36 -14.24
CA THR A 65 33.81 -7.39 -15.05
C THR A 65 33.96 -7.00 -16.52
N HIS A 66 32.87 -6.63 -17.16
CA HIS A 66 32.81 -6.39 -18.61
C HIS A 66 32.51 -4.92 -18.94
N GLY A 67 31.89 -4.18 -18.03
CA GLY A 67 31.46 -2.80 -18.26
C GLY A 67 32.62 -1.81 -18.27
N GLY A 68 33.74 -2.13 -17.61
CA GLY A 68 34.92 -1.25 -17.55
C GLY A 68 34.67 0.07 -16.82
N TRP A 69 33.64 0.16 -15.96
CA TRP A 69 33.22 1.44 -15.34
C TRP A 69 34.27 2.04 -14.41
N TRP A 70 35.14 1.19 -13.85
CA TRP A 70 36.28 1.56 -12.99
C TRP A 70 37.60 1.02 -13.57
N SER A 71 37.71 0.91 -14.89
CA SER A 71 38.94 0.47 -15.58
C SER A 71 40.07 1.51 -15.46
N THR A 72 41.22 1.28 -16.11
CA THR A 72 42.41 2.15 -16.00
C THR A 72 42.23 3.56 -16.57
N GLY A 73 41.15 3.82 -17.30
CA GLY A 73 40.79 5.15 -17.79
C GLY A 73 39.94 5.96 -16.79
N PRO A 74 39.39 7.10 -17.22
CA PRO A 74 38.47 7.89 -16.40
C PRO A 74 37.26 7.07 -15.96
N ILE A 75 36.84 7.25 -14.70
CA ILE A 75 35.70 6.55 -14.14
C ILE A 75 34.42 6.95 -14.90
N ASN A 76 33.61 5.96 -15.30
CA ASN A 76 32.39 6.23 -16.06
C ASN A 76 31.24 6.70 -15.16
N LEU A 77 31.34 7.94 -14.66
CA LEU A 77 30.34 8.57 -13.79
C LEU A 77 28.96 8.68 -14.47
N THR A 78 28.92 8.84 -15.79
CA THR A 78 27.68 8.90 -16.56
C THR A 78 26.90 7.58 -16.49
N ALA A 79 27.58 6.43 -16.67
CA ALA A 79 26.93 5.13 -16.56
C ALA A 79 26.36 4.91 -15.15
N ILE A 80 27.15 5.19 -14.11
CA ILE A 80 26.71 5.06 -12.71
C ILE A 80 25.52 5.99 -12.43
N SER A 81 25.58 7.25 -12.89
CA SER A 81 24.49 8.22 -12.74
C SER A 81 23.21 7.79 -13.45
N ASN A 82 23.30 7.14 -14.61
CA ASN A 82 22.13 6.62 -15.31
C ASN A 82 21.44 5.48 -14.52
N VAL A 83 22.21 4.64 -13.83
CA VAL A 83 21.65 3.58 -12.96
C VAL A 83 20.95 4.16 -11.73
N VAL A 84 21.53 5.19 -11.12
CA VAL A 84 20.89 5.96 -10.04
C VAL A 84 19.53 6.48 -10.52
N LEU A 85 19.54 7.16 -11.67
CA LEU A 85 18.35 7.78 -12.23
C LEU A 85 17.27 6.74 -12.59
N ALA A 86 17.65 5.59 -13.15
CA ALA A 86 16.72 4.51 -13.47
C ALA A 86 16.03 3.94 -12.22
N ASN A 87 16.79 3.71 -11.15
CA ASN A 87 16.23 3.19 -9.89
C ASN A 87 15.30 4.19 -9.20
N PHE A 88 15.67 5.47 -9.13
CA PHE A 88 14.77 6.51 -8.59
C PHE A 88 13.55 6.74 -9.49
N THR A 89 13.70 6.59 -10.81
CA THR A 89 12.57 6.64 -11.75
C THR A 89 11.55 5.55 -11.44
N LEU A 90 12.00 4.31 -11.29
CA LEU A 90 11.14 3.20 -10.85
C LEU A 90 10.50 3.51 -9.49
N ALA A 91 11.31 3.97 -8.53
CA ALA A 91 10.84 4.22 -7.17
C ALA A 91 9.73 5.27 -7.12
N ILE A 92 9.83 6.34 -7.91
CA ILE A 92 8.87 7.45 -7.90
C ILE A 92 7.64 7.11 -8.76
N LEU A 93 7.83 6.66 -10.00
CA LEU A 93 6.72 6.44 -10.93
C LEU A 93 5.77 5.35 -10.46
N ILE A 94 6.26 4.29 -9.81
CA ILE A 94 5.40 3.20 -9.33
C ILE A 94 4.42 3.64 -8.22
N ARG A 95 4.68 4.78 -7.57
CA ARG A 95 3.80 5.39 -6.57
C ARG A 95 2.86 6.46 -7.15
N GLN A 96 2.95 6.72 -8.45
CA GLN A 96 2.15 7.74 -9.12
C GLN A 96 0.71 7.23 -9.33
N GLN A 97 -0.30 8.06 -9.04
CA GLN A 97 -1.70 7.64 -8.98
C GLN A 97 -2.26 7.05 -10.29
N TYR A 98 -1.88 7.61 -11.44
CA TYR A 98 -2.23 7.10 -12.77
C TYR A 98 -1.51 5.80 -13.08
N VAL A 99 -0.24 5.66 -12.69
CA VAL A 99 0.51 4.39 -12.84
C VAL A 99 -0.14 3.29 -11.99
N ILE A 100 -0.49 3.59 -10.74
CA ILE A 100 -1.21 2.65 -9.86
C ILE A 100 -2.54 2.24 -10.52
N ASN A 101 -3.35 3.21 -10.97
CA ASN A 101 -4.62 2.92 -11.62
C ASN A 101 -4.43 2.11 -12.92
N LEU A 102 -3.40 2.39 -13.71
CA LEU A 102 -3.06 1.62 -14.91
C LEU A 102 -2.71 0.17 -14.56
N LEU A 103 -1.90 -0.04 -13.50
CA LEU A 103 -1.54 -1.40 -13.05
C LEU A 103 -2.76 -2.19 -12.61
N PHE A 104 -3.64 -1.59 -11.80
CA PHE A 104 -4.89 -2.24 -11.40
C PHE A 104 -5.77 -2.52 -12.61
N TRP A 105 -5.96 -1.54 -13.49
CA TRP A 105 -6.77 -1.69 -14.69
C TRP A 105 -6.26 -2.83 -15.59
N LEU A 106 -4.96 -2.93 -15.82
CA LEU A 106 -4.34 -4.03 -16.56
C LEU A 106 -4.56 -5.37 -15.85
N ALA A 107 -4.30 -5.43 -14.55
CA ALA A 107 -4.41 -6.66 -13.77
C ALA A 107 -5.84 -7.18 -13.72
N THR A 108 -6.84 -6.30 -13.57
CA THR A 108 -8.26 -6.66 -13.42
C THR A 108 -8.98 -6.89 -14.75
N ARG A 109 -8.30 -6.75 -15.90
CA ARG A 109 -8.85 -7.11 -17.22
C ARG A 109 -8.86 -8.61 -17.51
N ALA A 110 -8.15 -9.41 -16.72
CA ALA A 110 -8.16 -10.85 -16.91
C ALA A 110 -9.56 -11.41 -16.65
N PRO A 111 -10.14 -12.18 -17.60
CA PRO A 111 -11.50 -12.67 -17.47
C PRO A 111 -11.58 -13.78 -16.42
N THR A 112 -12.73 -13.91 -15.76
CA THR A 112 -12.98 -14.92 -14.71
C THR A 112 -12.82 -16.37 -15.18
N ARG A 113 -12.95 -16.62 -16.50
CA ARG A 113 -12.71 -17.92 -17.15
C ARG A 113 -11.25 -18.37 -17.14
N TRP A 114 -10.29 -17.47 -16.90
CA TRP A 114 -8.89 -17.85 -16.80
C TRP A 114 -8.65 -18.74 -15.57
N PRO A 115 -7.63 -19.62 -15.61
CA PRO A 115 -7.28 -20.46 -14.46
C PRO A 115 -7.11 -19.63 -13.18
N LEU A 116 -7.72 -20.09 -12.07
CA LEU A 116 -7.70 -19.39 -10.78
C LEU A 116 -6.27 -19.04 -10.31
N LYS A 117 -5.27 -19.87 -10.63
CA LYS A 117 -3.86 -19.59 -10.29
C LYS A 117 -3.33 -18.29 -10.93
N ILE A 118 -3.75 -18.00 -12.17
CA ILE A 118 -3.33 -16.78 -12.88
C ILE A 118 -4.02 -15.59 -12.24
N ARG A 119 -5.34 -15.67 -12.06
CA ARG A 119 -6.14 -14.62 -11.40
C ARG A 119 -5.66 -14.34 -9.98
N TRP A 120 -5.28 -15.38 -9.24
CA TRP A 120 -4.68 -15.27 -7.90
C TRP A 120 -3.37 -14.49 -7.93
N THR A 121 -2.53 -14.72 -8.92
CA THR A 121 -1.26 -14.00 -9.06
C THR A 121 -1.49 -12.54 -9.47
N LEU A 122 -2.37 -12.29 -10.44
CA LEU A 122 -2.73 -10.93 -10.89
C LEU A 122 -3.34 -10.10 -9.75
N ALA A 123 -4.16 -10.72 -8.91
CA ALA A 123 -4.75 -10.11 -7.73
C ALA A 123 -3.71 -9.67 -6.67
N LYS A 124 -2.42 -10.00 -6.82
CA LYS A 124 -1.32 -9.46 -5.99
C LYS A 124 -0.75 -8.14 -6.52
N VAL A 125 -1.39 -7.50 -7.50
CA VAL A 125 -0.98 -6.20 -8.08
C VAL A 125 -0.73 -5.12 -7.04
N TYR A 126 -1.50 -5.10 -5.95
CA TYR A 126 -1.37 -4.13 -4.86
C TYR A 126 -0.03 -4.21 -4.09
N HIS A 127 0.83 -5.20 -4.36
CA HIS A 127 2.18 -5.30 -3.78
C HIS A 127 3.22 -4.41 -4.47
N PHE A 128 2.83 -3.56 -5.42
CA PHE A 128 3.72 -2.68 -6.20
C PHE A 128 4.66 -1.80 -5.34
N GLY A 129 4.32 -1.51 -4.08
CA GLY A 129 5.21 -0.81 -3.15
C GLY A 129 6.56 -1.51 -2.94
N GLY A 130 6.67 -2.80 -3.25
CA GLY A 130 7.94 -3.53 -3.21
C GLY A 130 8.93 -3.02 -4.27
N LEU A 131 8.43 -2.61 -5.45
CA LEU A 131 9.26 -1.97 -6.48
C LEU A 131 9.73 -0.58 -6.02
N HIS A 132 8.87 0.15 -5.30
CA HIS A 132 9.24 1.45 -4.72
C HIS A 132 10.40 1.30 -3.73
N VAL A 133 10.27 0.40 -2.76
CA VAL A 133 11.31 0.15 -1.75
C VAL A 133 12.58 -0.40 -2.40
N GLY A 134 12.46 -1.36 -3.32
CA GLY A 134 13.60 -1.92 -4.05
C GLY A 134 14.36 -0.84 -4.84
N GLY A 135 13.64 -0.01 -5.61
CA GLY A 135 14.21 1.08 -6.39
C GLY A 135 14.83 2.17 -5.51
N ALA A 136 14.19 2.55 -4.40
CA ALA A 136 14.74 3.56 -3.48
C ALA A 136 16.03 3.08 -2.80
N LEU A 137 16.07 1.82 -2.34
CA LEU A 137 17.27 1.23 -1.74
C LEU A 137 18.40 1.08 -2.76
N ALA A 138 18.12 0.48 -3.92
CA ALA A 138 19.11 0.32 -4.99
C ALA A 138 19.62 1.67 -5.49
N GLY A 139 18.71 2.64 -5.72
CA GLY A 139 19.07 3.99 -6.15
C GLY A 139 19.95 4.71 -5.13
N THR A 140 19.67 4.58 -3.83
CA THR A 140 20.50 5.16 -2.77
C THR A 140 21.88 4.51 -2.68
N LEU A 141 21.95 3.17 -2.82
CA LEU A 141 23.23 2.45 -2.83
C LEU A 141 24.08 2.81 -4.06
N TRP A 142 23.48 2.87 -5.25
CA TRP A 142 24.16 3.34 -6.45
C TRP A 142 24.55 4.81 -6.34
N PHE A 143 23.78 5.63 -5.63
CA PHE A 143 24.13 7.01 -5.40
C PHE A 143 25.35 7.13 -4.47
N LEU A 144 25.43 6.30 -3.42
CA LEU A 144 26.64 6.18 -2.61
C LEU A 144 27.85 5.77 -3.46
N VAL A 145 27.68 4.81 -4.37
CA VAL A 145 28.72 4.40 -5.34
C VAL A 145 29.10 5.56 -6.27
N LEU A 146 28.14 6.36 -6.75
CA LEU A 146 28.38 7.55 -7.57
C LEU A 146 29.21 8.58 -6.81
N VAL A 147 28.83 8.91 -5.58
CA VAL A 147 29.56 9.88 -4.76
C VAL A 147 30.98 9.39 -4.48
N GLY A 148 31.15 8.13 -4.10
CA GLY A 148 32.48 7.55 -3.89
C GLY A 148 33.34 7.53 -5.15
N SER A 149 32.72 7.21 -6.29
CA SER A 149 33.38 7.20 -7.61
C SER A 149 33.80 8.60 -8.04
N ALA A 150 32.91 9.60 -7.90
CA ALA A 150 33.21 10.99 -8.24
C ALA A 150 34.29 11.58 -7.32
N THR A 151 34.28 11.21 -6.03
CA THR A 151 35.33 11.62 -5.08
C THR A 151 36.68 11.03 -5.46
N THR A 152 36.69 9.74 -5.87
CA THR A 152 37.91 9.07 -6.35
C THR A 152 38.42 9.70 -7.64
N ALA A 153 37.52 10.02 -8.59
CA ALA A 153 37.87 10.72 -9.83
C ALA A 153 38.52 12.08 -9.53
N ALA A 154 37.91 12.89 -8.67
CA ALA A 154 38.48 14.18 -8.24
C ALA A 154 39.86 14.03 -7.58
N TYR A 155 40.05 13.01 -6.73
CA TYR A 155 41.35 12.72 -6.11
C TYR A 155 42.42 12.32 -7.14
N ARG A 156 42.04 11.63 -8.21
CA ARG A 156 42.92 11.25 -9.33
C ARG A 156 43.19 12.41 -10.31
N GLY A 157 42.61 13.58 -10.07
CA GLY A 157 42.67 14.70 -11.01
C GLY A 157 41.85 14.49 -12.29
N GLU A 158 40.92 13.53 -12.30
CA GLU A 158 39.98 13.35 -13.40
C GLU A 158 38.95 14.50 -13.41
N PRO A 159 38.44 14.92 -14.58
CA PRO A 159 37.47 16.01 -14.66
C PRO A 159 36.18 15.70 -13.89
N VAL A 160 35.87 16.52 -12.89
CA VAL A 160 34.60 16.50 -12.15
C VAL A 160 34.04 17.92 -12.15
N PRO A 161 32.74 18.12 -12.45
CA PRO A 161 32.17 19.46 -12.52
C PRO A 161 32.25 20.22 -11.20
N ASP A 162 32.49 21.53 -11.26
CA ASP A 162 32.53 22.40 -10.09
C ASP A 162 31.23 22.32 -9.28
N GLY A 163 31.36 22.19 -7.96
CA GLY A 163 30.24 22.08 -7.04
C GLY A 163 29.47 20.74 -7.09
N PHE A 164 29.77 19.85 -8.04
CA PHE A 164 29.08 18.55 -8.17
C PHE A 164 29.18 17.73 -6.88
N LEU A 165 30.40 17.57 -6.33
CA LEU A 165 30.62 16.79 -5.10
C LEU A 165 29.87 17.37 -3.89
N VAL A 166 29.83 18.70 -3.75
CA VAL A 166 29.12 19.36 -2.64
C VAL A 166 27.63 19.02 -2.70
N VAL A 167 27.02 19.19 -3.89
CA VAL A 167 25.61 18.84 -4.10
C VAL A 167 25.38 17.34 -3.88
N SER A 168 26.28 16.48 -4.35
CA SER A 168 26.19 15.03 -4.17
C SER A 168 26.26 14.61 -2.71
N TYR A 169 27.15 15.19 -1.90
CA TYR A 169 27.23 14.88 -0.46
C TYR A 169 26.00 15.37 0.31
N LEU A 170 25.49 16.57 -0.01
CA LEU A 170 24.24 17.08 0.58
C LEU A 170 23.07 16.16 0.26
N LEU A 171 22.95 15.74 -1.01
CA LEU A 171 21.91 14.83 -1.45
C LEU A 171 22.06 13.45 -0.80
N LEU A 172 23.28 12.92 -0.67
CA LEU A 172 23.53 11.63 -0.02
C LEU A 172 23.11 11.66 1.45
N GLY A 173 23.48 12.73 2.17
CA GLY A 173 23.04 12.95 3.56
C GLY A 173 21.52 13.00 3.68
N LEU A 174 20.85 13.73 2.78
CA LEU A 174 19.39 13.81 2.76
C LEU A 174 18.73 12.44 2.47
N LEU A 175 19.21 11.71 1.47
CA LEU A 175 18.73 10.37 1.15
C LEU A 175 18.92 9.41 2.33
N ALA A 176 20.06 9.48 3.02
CA ALA A 176 20.30 8.69 4.22
C ALA A 176 19.27 8.98 5.31
N VAL A 177 18.94 10.26 5.57
CA VAL A 177 17.90 10.65 6.53
C VAL A 177 16.52 10.12 6.13
N ILE A 178 16.15 10.21 4.84
CA ILE A 178 14.88 9.67 4.33
C ILE A 178 14.83 8.15 4.53
N VAL A 179 15.89 7.42 4.16
CA VAL A 179 15.95 5.95 4.32
C VAL A 179 15.90 5.54 5.79
N MET A 180 16.62 6.24 6.68
CA MET A 180 16.61 5.97 8.12
C MET A 180 15.22 6.14 8.72
N THR A 181 14.53 7.22 8.37
CA THR A 181 13.16 7.50 8.86
C THR A 181 12.10 6.58 8.23
N ALA A 182 12.34 6.09 7.00
CA ALA A 182 11.46 5.14 6.31
C ALA A 182 11.54 3.70 6.84
N ARG A 183 12.49 3.38 7.72
CA ARG A 183 12.59 2.05 8.34
C ARG A 183 11.27 1.62 8.99
N PRO A 184 10.80 0.37 8.80
CA PRO A 184 9.49 -0.06 9.28
C PRO A 184 9.25 0.16 10.78
N SER A 185 10.27 -0.05 11.61
CA SER A 185 10.18 0.15 13.05
C SER A 185 10.13 1.63 13.46
N TYR A 186 10.83 2.50 12.74
CA TYR A 186 10.80 3.94 13.01
C TYR A 186 9.48 4.55 12.56
N ARG A 187 9.09 4.29 11.31
CA ARG A 187 7.84 4.79 10.71
C ARG A 187 6.60 4.36 11.50
N ALA A 188 6.54 3.11 11.98
CA ALA A 188 5.40 2.65 12.76
C ALA A 188 5.26 3.37 14.11
N ARG A 189 6.37 3.85 14.70
CA ARG A 189 6.37 4.57 15.99
C ARG A 189 6.25 6.09 15.82
N HIS A 190 6.81 6.65 14.75
CA HIS A 190 6.89 8.08 14.50
C HIS A 190 6.31 8.43 13.13
N HIS A 191 5.06 8.02 12.88
CA HIS A 191 4.40 8.11 11.58
C HIS A 191 4.44 9.53 10.99
N ASP A 192 4.04 10.54 11.77
CA ASP A 192 3.97 11.93 11.30
C ASP A 192 5.34 12.50 10.96
N ARG A 193 6.37 12.13 11.75
CA ARG A 193 7.74 12.59 11.49
C ARG A 193 8.29 11.95 10.21
N PHE A 194 8.03 10.65 10.01
CA PHE A 194 8.33 9.96 8.77
C PHE A 194 7.64 10.65 7.58
N GLU A 195 6.34 10.92 7.67
CA GLU A 195 5.57 11.51 6.58
C GLU A 195 6.13 12.88 6.19
N ARG A 196 6.43 13.73 7.18
CA ARG A 196 7.06 15.04 6.95
C ARG A 196 8.43 14.92 6.31
N MET A 197 9.31 14.09 6.86
CA MET A 197 10.66 13.90 6.34
C MET A 197 10.64 13.38 4.90
N HIS A 198 9.81 12.39 4.61
CA HIS A 198 9.70 11.82 3.28
C HIS A 198 9.11 12.82 2.28
N ARG A 199 8.16 13.67 2.70
CA ARG A 199 7.54 14.69 1.83
C ARG A 199 8.48 15.84 1.50
N PHE A 200 8.95 16.55 2.52
CA PHE A 200 9.81 17.73 2.34
C PHE A 200 11.21 17.31 1.87
N GLY A 201 11.74 16.21 2.42
CA GLY A 201 12.99 15.63 1.95
C GLY A 201 12.89 15.13 0.51
N GLY A 202 11.73 14.60 0.08
CA GLY A 202 11.52 14.22 -1.33
C GLY A 202 11.62 15.42 -2.29
N TRP A 203 11.00 16.56 -1.96
CA TRP A 203 11.10 17.78 -2.76
C TRP A 203 12.51 18.37 -2.77
N ALA A 204 13.18 18.41 -1.61
CA ALA A 204 14.56 18.86 -1.51
C ALA A 204 15.52 17.95 -2.29
N ALA A 205 15.32 16.63 -2.22
CA ALA A 205 16.12 15.67 -2.98
C ALA A 205 15.94 15.86 -4.48
N LEU A 206 14.71 16.09 -4.96
CA LEU A 206 14.43 16.37 -6.36
C LEU A 206 15.11 17.66 -6.84
N ALA A 207 15.11 18.72 -6.03
CA ALA A 207 15.81 19.97 -6.34
C ALA A 207 17.35 19.76 -6.41
N LEU A 208 17.91 18.98 -5.48
CA LEU A 208 19.33 18.64 -5.50
C LEU A 208 19.71 17.74 -6.69
N PHE A 209 18.85 16.80 -7.09
CA PHE A 209 19.04 16.01 -8.31
C PHE A 209 19.06 16.91 -9.55
N TRP A 210 18.15 17.89 -9.64
CA TRP A 210 18.18 18.90 -10.71
C TRP A 210 19.49 19.69 -10.71
N ALA A 211 19.92 20.22 -9.56
CA ALA A 211 21.17 20.95 -9.46
C ALA A 211 22.37 20.08 -9.92
N GLN A 212 22.46 18.86 -9.42
CA GLN A 212 23.52 17.91 -9.78
C GLN A 212 23.51 17.59 -11.28
N THR A 213 22.34 17.33 -11.88
CA THR A 213 22.23 17.03 -13.31
C THR A 213 22.58 18.25 -14.18
N VAL A 214 22.17 19.46 -13.80
CA VAL A 214 22.52 20.68 -14.53
C VAL A 214 24.04 20.93 -14.48
N LEU A 215 24.67 20.75 -13.32
CA LEU A 215 26.13 20.86 -13.20
C LEU A 215 26.84 19.84 -14.11
N ALA A 216 26.39 18.58 -14.11
CA ALA A 216 26.96 17.54 -14.95
C ALA A 216 26.78 17.79 -16.46
N VAL A 217 25.62 18.29 -16.87
CA VAL A 217 25.32 18.57 -18.29
C VAL A 217 26.10 19.79 -18.78
N ARG A 218 26.25 20.84 -17.96
CA ARG A 218 26.99 22.06 -18.32
C ARG A 218 28.51 21.90 -18.34
N ALA A 219 29.02 20.83 -17.74
CA ALA A 219 30.45 20.54 -17.75
C ALA A 219 30.99 20.16 -19.14
N ASP A 220 30.10 19.76 -20.05
CA ASP A 220 30.39 19.49 -21.45
C ASP A 220 29.88 20.67 -22.31
N PRO A 221 30.77 21.57 -22.79
CA PRO A 221 30.37 22.77 -23.53
C PRO A 221 29.63 22.49 -24.83
N ASP A 222 29.90 21.34 -25.46
CA ASP A 222 29.30 20.94 -26.73
C ASP A 222 27.94 20.27 -26.54
N ARG A 223 27.55 20.01 -25.28
CA ARG A 223 26.31 19.32 -24.94
C ARG A 223 25.15 20.27 -24.76
N ILE A 224 24.19 20.19 -25.68
CA ILE A 224 22.91 20.92 -25.57
C ILE A 224 22.07 20.29 -24.45
N PRO A 225 21.63 21.04 -23.42
CA PRO A 225 20.88 20.45 -22.30
C PRO A 225 19.57 19.76 -22.69
N SER A 226 18.87 20.24 -23.73
CA SER A 226 17.62 19.63 -24.20
C SER A 226 17.81 18.27 -24.88
N THR A 227 19.03 17.90 -25.28
CA THR A 227 19.31 16.57 -25.83
C THR A 227 19.71 15.56 -24.75
N ALA A 228 19.96 16.02 -23.52
CA ALA A 228 20.33 15.16 -22.41
C ALA A 228 19.12 14.36 -21.87
N PRO A 229 19.12 13.02 -21.94
CA PRO A 229 17.99 12.21 -21.44
C PRO A 229 17.70 12.43 -19.96
N GLN A 230 18.74 12.76 -19.17
CA GLN A 230 18.59 12.99 -17.72
C GLN A 230 17.65 14.16 -17.41
N ILE A 231 17.66 15.22 -18.24
CA ILE A 231 16.80 16.40 -18.08
C ILE A 231 15.33 16.02 -18.26
N TRP A 232 15.01 15.24 -19.29
CA TRP A 232 13.63 14.80 -19.55
C TRP A 232 13.12 13.82 -18.52
N VAL A 233 13.96 12.90 -18.05
CA VAL A 233 13.57 12.00 -16.96
C VAL A 233 13.31 12.81 -15.68
N LEU A 234 14.15 13.76 -15.30
CA LEU A 234 13.89 14.61 -14.13
C LEU A 234 12.64 15.48 -14.30
N ALA A 235 12.38 16.00 -15.51
CA ALA A 235 11.15 16.73 -15.81
C ALA A 235 9.91 15.83 -15.65
N LEU A 236 9.98 14.58 -16.12
CA LEU A 236 8.93 13.58 -15.94
C LEU A 236 8.71 13.28 -14.45
N LEU A 237 9.77 13.06 -13.66
CA LEU A 237 9.68 12.79 -12.22
C LEU A 237 9.11 13.99 -11.46
N THR A 238 9.54 15.20 -11.81
CA THR A 238 9.03 16.44 -11.21
C THR A 238 7.56 16.62 -11.50
N THR A 239 7.16 16.46 -12.76
CA THR A 239 5.75 16.54 -13.18
C THR A 239 4.92 15.48 -12.48
N SER A 240 5.42 14.24 -12.41
CA SER A 240 4.77 13.11 -11.73
C SER A 240 4.46 13.42 -10.26
N VAL A 241 5.42 13.97 -9.51
CA VAL A 241 5.28 14.33 -8.09
C VAL A 241 4.42 15.59 -7.90
N ALA A 242 4.51 16.56 -8.81
CA ALA A 242 3.74 17.81 -8.76
C ALA A 242 2.27 17.62 -9.13
N LEU A 243 1.94 16.69 -10.03
CA LEU A 243 0.62 16.56 -10.63
C LEU A 243 -0.54 16.42 -9.62
N PRO A 244 -0.43 15.65 -8.52
CA PRO A 244 -1.47 15.63 -7.49
C PRO A 244 -1.71 16.99 -6.83
N TRP A 245 -0.66 17.80 -6.65
CA TRP A 245 -0.73 19.13 -6.03
C TRP A 245 -1.36 20.17 -6.94
N LEU A 246 -1.20 20.05 -8.25
CA LEU A 246 -1.91 20.89 -9.23
C LEU A 246 -3.44 20.69 -9.17
N ARG A 247 -3.89 19.58 -8.56
CA ARG A 247 -5.30 19.26 -8.32
C ARG A 247 -5.73 19.46 -6.87
N LEU A 248 -4.94 20.18 -6.06
CA LEU A 248 -5.30 20.50 -4.68
C LEU A 248 -6.52 21.42 -4.65
N ARG A 249 -7.57 20.99 -3.94
CA ARG A 249 -8.81 21.77 -3.79
C ARG A 249 -9.31 21.71 -2.36
N ARG A 250 -9.87 22.82 -1.88
CA ARG A 250 -10.65 22.85 -0.64
C ARG A 250 -12.10 22.66 -1.02
N VAL A 251 -12.72 21.59 -0.53
CA VAL A 251 -14.09 21.19 -0.90
C VAL A 251 -14.99 21.23 0.33
N PRO A 252 -16.26 21.63 0.17
CA PRO A 252 -17.25 21.53 1.24
C PRO A 252 -17.57 20.05 1.50
N VAL A 253 -17.91 19.74 2.75
CA VAL A 253 -18.34 18.40 3.16
C VAL A 253 -19.52 18.49 4.12
N GLU A 254 -20.42 17.52 4.03
CA GLU A 254 -21.50 17.33 4.98
C GLU A 254 -21.17 16.15 5.87
N ILE A 255 -21.20 16.35 7.19
CA ILE A 255 -20.79 15.32 8.16
C ILE A 255 -21.99 14.93 9.00
N THR A 256 -22.38 13.66 8.91
CA THR A 256 -23.29 13.06 9.88
C THR A 256 -22.49 12.19 10.84
N ARG A 257 -22.91 12.17 12.11
CA ARG A 257 -22.20 11.47 13.18
C ARG A 257 -23.12 10.47 13.85
N PRO A 258 -23.22 9.22 13.33
CA PRO A 258 -24.07 8.18 13.90
C PRO A 258 -23.70 7.82 15.34
N SER A 259 -22.44 7.99 15.73
CA SER A 259 -21.94 7.73 17.09
C SER A 259 -20.70 8.57 17.39
N ARG A 260 -20.19 8.55 18.63
CA ARG A 260 -18.90 9.18 18.97
C ARG A 260 -17.68 8.53 18.30
N HIS A 261 -17.87 7.36 17.69
CA HIS A 261 -16.82 6.57 17.06
C HIS A 261 -16.75 6.76 15.54
N VAL A 262 -17.84 7.16 14.88
CA VAL A 262 -17.92 7.20 13.40
C VAL A 262 -18.49 8.51 12.91
N ALA A 263 -17.87 9.06 11.86
CA ALA A 263 -18.43 10.11 11.02
C ALA A 263 -18.63 9.57 9.59
N VAL A 264 -19.80 9.86 9.01
CA VAL A 264 -20.08 9.64 7.59
C VAL A 264 -20.00 11.00 6.91
N VAL A 265 -19.03 11.15 6.01
CA VAL A 265 -18.68 12.42 5.36
C VAL A 265 -19.12 12.35 3.91
N ARG A 266 -20.13 13.14 3.54
CA ARG A 266 -20.62 13.25 2.16
C ARG A 266 -19.87 14.35 1.42
N PHE A 267 -19.49 14.03 0.19
CA PHE A 267 -18.82 14.90 -0.77
C PHE A 267 -19.71 15.03 -1.99
N ASP A 268 -20.05 16.26 -2.37
CA ASP A 268 -20.70 16.57 -3.64
C ASP A 268 -20.06 17.80 -4.27
N HIS A 269 -18.90 17.59 -4.90
CA HIS A 269 -18.10 18.67 -5.49
C HIS A 269 -17.80 18.41 -6.98
N GLY A 270 -18.75 17.78 -7.68
CA GLY A 270 -18.64 17.47 -9.12
C GLY A 270 -17.72 16.29 -9.45
N VAL A 271 -17.43 15.42 -8.48
CA VAL A 271 -16.64 14.19 -8.68
C VAL A 271 -17.37 13.01 -8.06
N THR A 272 -17.67 12.01 -8.89
CA THR A 272 -18.21 10.72 -8.45
C THR A 272 -17.16 9.63 -8.75
N PRO A 273 -16.43 9.14 -7.73
CA PRO A 273 -15.39 8.15 -7.92
C PRO A 273 -15.97 6.74 -8.12
N PHE A 274 -15.17 5.82 -8.65
CA PHE A 274 -15.59 4.43 -8.83
C PHE A 274 -15.54 3.66 -7.50
N ALA A 275 -16.47 2.72 -7.30
CA ALA A 275 -16.46 1.80 -6.17
C ALA A 275 -15.16 0.99 -6.10
N GLY A 276 -14.55 0.92 -4.92
CA GLY A 276 -13.24 0.30 -4.70
C GLY A 276 -12.05 1.23 -4.91
N SER A 277 -12.30 2.53 -5.10
CA SER A 277 -11.27 3.56 -5.06
C SER A 277 -11.14 4.19 -3.67
N SER A 278 -10.07 4.95 -3.46
CA SER A 278 -9.85 5.72 -2.23
C SER A 278 -9.46 7.16 -2.55
N THR A 279 -9.84 8.07 -1.66
CA THR A 279 -9.50 9.49 -1.69
C THR A 279 -8.72 9.86 -0.45
N ALA A 280 -7.62 10.60 -0.62
CA ALA A 280 -6.87 11.19 0.47
C ALA A 280 -7.43 12.57 0.80
N ILE A 281 -7.74 12.81 2.08
CA ILE A 281 -8.22 14.08 2.59
C ILE A 281 -7.26 14.65 3.63
N SER A 282 -7.30 15.97 3.83
CA SER A 282 -6.47 16.66 4.81
C SER A 282 -7.19 17.86 5.40
N ARG A 283 -6.93 18.15 6.69
CA ARG A 283 -7.26 19.44 7.31
C ARG A 283 -6.13 20.46 7.16
N ARG A 284 -4.90 19.98 6.99
CA ARG A 284 -3.65 20.75 6.93
C ARG A 284 -2.80 20.21 5.77
N PRO A 285 -3.03 20.68 4.52
CA PRO A 285 -2.57 20.00 3.30
C PRO A 285 -1.05 19.94 3.14
N LEU A 286 -0.29 20.77 3.85
CA LEU A 286 1.18 20.69 3.85
C LEU A 286 1.73 19.64 4.82
N TRP A 287 0.93 19.16 5.78
CA TRP A 287 1.42 18.43 6.95
C TRP A 287 1.03 16.96 6.99
N GLU A 288 -0.25 16.63 6.77
CA GLU A 288 -0.78 15.27 6.97
C GLU A 288 -1.87 14.94 5.95
N TRP A 289 -1.94 13.70 5.50
CA TRP A 289 -2.97 13.22 4.55
C TRP A 289 -3.44 11.83 4.94
N HIS A 290 -4.76 11.63 4.94
CA HIS A 290 -5.39 10.39 5.38
C HIS A 290 -6.30 9.85 4.28
N SER A 291 -6.08 8.60 3.88
CA SER A 291 -6.82 7.95 2.80
C SER A 291 -8.01 7.15 3.33
N PHE A 292 -9.17 7.35 2.74
CA PHE A 292 -10.40 6.62 3.04
C PHE A 292 -11.03 6.06 1.76
N ALA A 293 -11.75 4.96 1.89
CA ALA A 293 -12.43 4.35 0.75
C ALA A 293 -13.67 5.15 0.36
N ASN A 294 -13.86 5.33 -0.95
CA ASN A 294 -14.99 6.05 -1.49
C ASN A 294 -16.20 5.13 -1.57
N VAL A 295 -17.32 5.53 -0.95
CA VAL A 295 -18.61 4.85 -1.00
C VAL A 295 -19.56 5.66 -1.90
N PRO A 296 -19.52 5.50 -3.23
CA PRO A 296 -20.51 6.11 -4.12
C PRO A 296 -21.85 5.39 -3.98
N THR A 297 -22.96 6.14 -3.91
CA THR A 297 -24.30 5.55 -3.95
C THR A 297 -24.76 5.45 -5.42
N PRO A 298 -25.26 4.30 -5.90
CA PRO A 298 -25.75 4.17 -7.26
C PRO A 298 -26.84 5.20 -7.58
N GLY A 299 -26.69 5.92 -8.70
CA GLY A 299 -27.66 6.92 -9.15
C GLY A 299 -27.56 8.29 -8.47
N GLU A 300 -26.68 8.46 -7.48
CA GLU A 300 -26.42 9.76 -6.83
C GLU A 300 -25.10 10.38 -7.29
N ASN A 301 -25.07 11.72 -7.31
CA ASN A 301 -23.82 12.46 -7.45
C ASN A 301 -23.02 12.45 -6.14
N GLY A 302 -21.70 12.42 -6.27
CA GLY A 302 -20.80 12.47 -5.14
C GLY A 302 -20.51 11.10 -4.51
N PHE A 303 -20.04 11.11 -3.27
CA PHE A 303 -19.68 9.90 -2.51
C PHE A 303 -19.63 10.16 -1.02
N ARG A 304 -19.67 9.08 -0.23
CA ARG A 304 -19.49 9.11 1.22
C ARG A 304 -18.13 8.52 1.61
N LEU A 305 -17.55 9.02 2.69
CA LEU A 305 -16.43 8.40 3.40
C LEU A 305 -16.89 8.01 4.80
N THR A 306 -16.60 6.78 5.22
CA THR A 306 -16.83 6.34 6.61
C THR A 306 -15.52 6.47 7.37
N ILE A 307 -15.44 7.46 8.27
CA ILE A 307 -14.26 7.74 9.09
C ILE A 307 -14.53 7.25 10.50
N SER A 308 -13.75 6.25 10.94
CA SER A 308 -13.83 5.75 12.31
C SER A 308 -12.68 6.26 13.16
N ARG A 309 -12.93 6.41 14.47
CA ARG A 309 -11.95 6.87 15.45
C ARG A 309 -10.87 5.79 15.67
N ALA A 310 -9.69 6.02 15.13
CA ALA A 310 -8.54 5.11 15.21
C ALA A 310 -7.24 5.78 15.69
N GLY A 311 -7.20 7.11 15.77
CA GLY A 311 -6.05 7.90 16.21
C GLY A 311 -6.38 9.39 16.28
N ASP A 312 -5.41 10.20 16.69
CA ASP A 312 -5.61 11.62 17.05
C ASP A 312 -6.27 12.42 15.94
N TRP A 313 -5.82 12.24 14.68
CA TRP A 313 -6.40 12.95 13.54
C TRP A 313 -7.89 12.59 13.34
N THR A 314 -8.21 11.30 13.24
CA THR A 314 -9.61 10.84 13.04
C THR A 314 -10.50 11.21 14.21
N GLY A 315 -9.97 11.17 15.45
CA GLY A 315 -10.68 11.62 16.63
C GLY A 315 -11.04 13.10 16.55
N SER A 316 -10.05 13.97 16.33
CA SER A 316 -10.28 15.41 16.18
C SER A 316 -11.21 15.74 15.01
N PHE A 317 -11.14 14.98 13.91
CA PHE A 317 -12.03 15.17 12.78
C PHE A 317 -13.50 14.93 13.14
N ILE A 318 -13.77 13.84 13.87
CA ILE A 318 -15.13 13.45 14.32
C ILE A 318 -15.66 14.43 15.38
N ASP A 319 -14.78 14.96 16.23
CA ASP A 319 -15.16 15.88 17.30
C ASP A 319 -15.42 17.29 16.76
N ASP A 320 -14.58 17.78 15.85
CA ASP A 320 -14.66 19.15 15.33
C ASP A 320 -15.69 19.32 14.21
N THR A 321 -16.02 18.25 13.47
CA THR A 321 -16.96 18.27 12.33
C THR A 321 -16.69 19.42 11.34
N PRO A 322 -15.51 19.45 10.68
CA PRO A 322 -15.14 20.58 9.81
C PRO A 322 -16.06 20.69 8.59
N SER A 323 -16.43 21.92 8.22
CA SER A 323 -17.27 22.18 7.02
C SER A 323 -16.54 21.99 5.70
N HIS A 324 -15.20 21.97 5.72
CA HIS A 324 -14.37 21.85 4.53
C HIS A 324 -13.13 21.00 4.78
N VAL A 325 -12.71 20.28 3.75
CA VAL A 325 -11.46 19.51 3.75
C VAL A 325 -10.67 19.76 2.47
N TRP A 326 -9.38 19.45 2.50
CA TRP A 326 -8.53 19.46 1.31
C TRP A 326 -8.50 18.08 0.67
N VAL A 327 -8.70 18.04 -0.64
CA VAL A 327 -8.52 16.86 -1.50
C VAL A 327 -7.40 17.14 -2.51
N LYS A 328 -6.67 16.12 -2.96
CA LYS A 328 -5.66 16.26 -4.01
C LYS A 328 -5.63 15.06 -4.96
N GLY A 329 -5.13 15.31 -6.17
CA GLY A 329 -4.90 14.26 -7.15
C GLY A 329 -6.16 13.60 -7.69
N ILE A 330 -6.03 12.35 -8.11
CA ILE A 330 -7.14 11.50 -8.56
C ILE A 330 -7.39 10.37 -7.57
N THR A 331 -8.57 9.76 -7.63
CA THR A 331 -8.87 8.59 -6.82
C THR A 331 -8.05 7.39 -7.27
N THR A 332 -7.51 6.63 -6.33
CA THR A 332 -6.67 5.46 -6.62
C THR A 332 -7.39 4.17 -6.32
N ALA A 333 -7.22 3.15 -7.16
CA ALA A 333 -7.74 1.81 -6.91
C ALA A 333 -7.19 1.24 -5.59
N GLY A 334 -8.10 0.75 -4.74
CA GLY A 334 -7.77 0.08 -3.48
C GLY A 334 -7.58 -1.42 -3.66
N VAL A 335 -7.08 -2.07 -2.60
CA VAL A 335 -6.80 -3.52 -2.60
C VAL A 335 -8.00 -4.37 -3.00
N ALA A 336 -9.21 -3.98 -2.61
CA ALA A 336 -10.43 -4.75 -2.86
C ALA A 336 -10.94 -4.63 -4.31
N ASN A 337 -10.41 -3.72 -5.12
CA ASN A 337 -10.71 -3.65 -6.56
C ASN A 337 -10.32 -4.93 -7.33
N ILE A 338 -9.50 -5.81 -6.74
CA ILE A 338 -9.17 -7.13 -7.29
C ILE A 338 -10.37 -8.10 -7.29
N GLU A 339 -11.49 -7.78 -6.63
CA GLU A 339 -12.66 -8.66 -6.56
C GLU A 339 -13.18 -9.07 -7.95
N THR A 340 -13.05 -8.19 -8.95
CA THR A 340 -13.54 -8.40 -10.31
C THR A 340 -12.81 -9.54 -11.04
N LEU A 341 -11.69 -10.00 -10.48
CA LEU A 341 -10.98 -11.19 -10.93
C LEU A 341 -11.66 -12.48 -10.48
N PHE A 342 -12.72 -12.43 -9.67
CA PHE A 342 -13.36 -13.61 -9.09
C PHE A 342 -14.85 -13.62 -9.41
N THR A 343 -15.44 -14.82 -9.51
CA THR A 343 -16.88 -14.98 -9.71
C THR A 343 -17.67 -14.75 -8.43
N LYS A 344 -17.07 -15.05 -7.27
CA LYS A 344 -17.64 -14.90 -5.93
C LYS A 344 -16.55 -14.62 -4.91
N VAL A 345 -16.79 -13.67 -4.00
CA VAL A 345 -15.82 -13.30 -2.94
C VAL A 345 -16.45 -13.28 -1.55
N VAL A 346 -15.65 -13.57 -0.52
CA VAL A 346 -16.01 -13.29 0.87
C VAL A 346 -15.21 -12.11 1.37
N TYR A 347 -15.90 -11.09 1.86
CA TYR A 347 -15.30 -9.98 2.57
C TYR A 347 -15.22 -10.29 4.05
N VAL A 348 -14.03 -10.11 4.63
CA VAL A 348 -13.79 -10.21 6.07
C VAL A 348 -13.41 -8.84 6.58
N ALA A 349 -14.30 -8.22 7.35
CA ALA A 349 -14.07 -6.92 7.98
C ALA A 349 -13.93 -7.08 9.50
N THR A 350 -13.05 -6.31 10.13
CA THR A 350 -13.12 -6.11 11.59
C THR A 350 -13.15 -4.66 12.00
N GLY A 351 -14.03 -4.34 12.95
CA GLY A 351 -14.29 -2.96 13.36
C GLY A 351 -14.47 -2.05 12.14
N SER A 352 -13.66 -0.99 12.10
CA SER A 352 -13.68 0.05 11.07
C SER A 352 -13.26 -0.44 9.68
N GLY A 353 -12.74 -1.67 9.57
CA GLY A 353 -12.48 -2.33 8.31
C GLY A 353 -13.73 -2.52 7.43
N ILE A 354 -14.93 -2.32 7.99
CA ILE A 354 -16.18 -2.27 7.23
C ILE A 354 -16.21 -1.10 6.23
N GLY A 355 -15.61 0.05 6.58
CA GLY A 355 -15.61 1.25 5.74
C GLY A 355 -15.07 0.99 4.33
N PRO A 356 -13.87 0.40 4.17
CA PRO A 356 -13.35 0.00 2.86
C PRO A 356 -14.05 -1.16 2.17
N VAL A 357 -14.92 -1.90 2.87
CA VAL A 357 -15.69 -3.01 2.30
C VAL A 357 -17.04 -2.52 1.75
N LEU A 358 -17.68 -1.54 2.40
CA LEU A 358 -18.98 -0.98 2.01
C LEU A 358 -19.12 -0.65 0.51
N PRO A 359 -18.17 0.04 -0.15
CA PRO A 359 -18.31 0.37 -1.58
C PRO A 359 -18.49 -0.84 -2.47
N HIS A 360 -17.92 -1.99 -2.08
CA HIS A 360 -17.96 -3.21 -2.87
C HIS A 360 -19.27 -3.97 -2.67
N LEU A 361 -19.78 -3.98 -1.44
CA LEU A 361 -21.07 -4.58 -1.11
C LEU A 361 -22.19 -3.83 -1.86
N LEU A 362 -22.29 -2.52 -1.67
CA LEU A 362 -23.35 -1.66 -2.23
C LEU A 362 -23.28 -1.52 -3.76
N ALA A 363 -22.12 -1.75 -4.37
CA ALA A 363 -21.98 -1.67 -5.83
C ALA A 363 -22.46 -2.93 -6.56
N HIS A 364 -22.62 -4.06 -5.86
CA HIS A 364 -23.05 -5.36 -6.39
C HIS A 364 -22.32 -5.81 -7.68
N LYS A 365 -21.07 -5.40 -7.89
CA LYS A 365 -20.30 -5.75 -9.10
C LYS A 365 -19.93 -7.23 -9.15
N VAL A 366 -19.70 -7.82 -7.98
CA VAL A 366 -19.34 -9.23 -7.80
C VAL A 366 -20.20 -9.79 -6.67
N PRO A 367 -20.84 -10.96 -6.86
CA PRO A 367 -21.54 -11.63 -5.78
C PRO A 367 -20.61 -11.81 -4.57
N SER A 368 -21.02 -11.28 -3.43
CA SER A 368 -20.19 -11.26 -2.24
C SER A 368 -20.97 -11.65 -0.99
N ARG A 369 -20.24 -12.07 0.05
CA ARG A 369 -20.77 -12.24 1.41
C ARG A 369 -19.88 -11.53 2.41
N LEU A 370 -20.50 -10.99 3.45
CA LEU A 370 -19.83 -10.29 4.53
C LEU A 370 -19.65 -11.17 5.76
N VAL A 371 -18.42 -11.21 6.28
CA VAL A 371 -18.09 -11.61 7.66
C VAL A 371 -17.58 -10.36 8.37
N TRP A 372 -18.35 -9.83 9.31
CA TRP A 372 -18.01 -8.62 10.05
C TRP A 372 -17.91 -8.89 11.55
N ALA A 373 -16.69 -8.86 12.09
CA ALA A 373 -16.46 -8.99 13.53
C ALA A 373 -16.15 -7.64 14.15
N THR A 374 -17.01 -7.17 15.04
CA THR A 374 -16.83 -5.88 15.73
C THR A 374 -17.39 -5.95 17.15
N ARG A 375 -17.02 -4.99 18.00
CA ARG A 375 -17.61 -4.85 19.35
C ARG A 375 -18.87 -3.99 19.26
N SER A 376 -19.99 -4.47 19.77
CA SER A 376 -21.25 -3.71 19.88
C SER A 376 -21.58 -2.93 18.60
N PRO A 377 -21.87 -3.61 17.45
CA PRO A 377 -21.98 -2.97 16.14
C PRO A 377 -22.92 -1.76 16.13
N ARG A 378 -24.13 -1.89 16.66
CA ARG A 378 -25.14 -0.82 16.70
C ARG A 378 -24.69 0.36 17.55
N ALA A 379 -24.19 0.11 18.76
CA ALA A 379 -23.66 1.17 19.63
C ALA A 379 -22.45 1.90 19.02
N THR A 380 -21.63 1.19 18.23
CA THR A 380 -20.40 1.74 17.65
C THR A 380 -20.64 2.46 16.32
N TYR A 381 -21.49 1.93 15.45
CA TYR A 381 -21.69 2.43 14.08
C TYR A 381 -23.04 3.12 13.85
N GLY A 382 -23.96 3.02 14.82
CA GLY A 382 -25.32 3.54 14.73
C GLY A 382 -26.27 2.59 13.98
N ASP A 383 -27.55 2.64 14.32
CA ASP A 383 -28.56 1.75 13.72
C ASP A 383 -28.67 1.92 12.22
N ALA A 384 -28.75 3.17 11.73
CA ALA A 384 -28.92 3.45 10.30
C ALA A 384 -27.85 2.81 9.41
N LEU A 385 -26.57 2.83 9.83
CA LEU A 385 -25.48 2.23 9.05
C LEU A 385 -25.51 0.70 9.13
N VAL A 386 -25.85 0.14 10.30
CA VAL A 386 -25.97 -1.32 10.46
C VAL A 386 -27.16 -1.85 9.66
N ASP A 387 -28.29 -1.14 9.68
CA ASP A 387 -29.50 -1.50 8.94
C ASP A 387 -29.28 -1.39 7.43
N GLU A 388 -28.55 -0.37 6.95
CA GLU A 388 -28.12 -0.27 5.54
C GLU A 388 -27.30 -1.51 5.12
N ILE A 389 -26.33 -1.93 5.95
CA ILE A 389 -25.51 -3.12 5.66
C ILE A 389 -26.35 -4.39 5.64
N LEU A 390 -27.25 -4.59 6.62
CA LEU A 390 -28.05 -5.81 6.72
C LEU A 390 -29.15 -5.89 5.68
N ALA A 391 -29.69 -4.75 5.23
CA ALA A 391 -30.61 -4.69 4.11
C ALA A 391 -29.93 -5.10 2.79
N ASP A 392 -28.69 -4.68 2.58
CA ASP A 392 -27.88 -5.04 1.41
C ASP A 392 -27.34 -6.48 1.47
N GLN A 393 -26.91 -6.92 2.65
CA GLN A 393 -26.30 -8.21 2.93
C GLN A 393 -27.10 -8.97 3.99
N PRO A 394 -28.29 -9.51 3.66
CA PRO A 394 -29.12 -10.25 4.63
C PRO A 394 -28.43 -11.52 5.13
N ASP A 395 -27.56 -12.11 4.32
CA ASP A 395 -26.73 -13.28 4.67
C ASP A 395 -25.44 -12.89 5.44
N ALA A 396 -25.28 -11.63 5.86
CA ALA A 396 -24.06 -11.19 6.55
C ALA A 396 -23.87 -11.90 7.90
N ILE A 397 -22.65 -12.34 8.13
CA ILE A 397 -22.23 -12.93 9.40
C ILE A 397 -21.69 -11.78 10.26
N VAL A 398 -22.56 -11.21 11.09
CA VAL A 398 -22.18 -10.17 12.06
C VAL A 398 -21.84 -10.84 13.39
N TRP A 399 -20.58 -10.72 13.80
CA TRP A 399 -20.07 -11.29 15.05
C TRP A 399 -19.83 -10.17 16.07
N ASP A 400 -20.70 -10.09 17.09
CA ASP A 400 -20.48 -9.18 18.22
C ASP A 400 -19.46 -9.76 19.20
N THR A 401 -18.28 -9.14 19.23
CA THR A 401 -17.18 -9.54 20.12
C THR A 401 -17.40 -9.18 21.58
N ALA A 402 -18.37 -8.32 21.90
CA ALA A 402 -18.80 -8.07 23.27
C ALA A 402 -19.58 -9.26 23.84
N GLU A 403 -20.40 -9.89 23.00
CA GLU A 403 -21.30 -10.98 23.40
C GLU A 403 -20.62 -12.34 23.29
N HIS A 404 -19.92 -12.60 22.17
CA HIS A 404 -19.36 -13.92 21.85
C HIS A 404 -17.84 -14.01 22.01
N GLY A 405 -17.19 -12.94 22.48
CA GLY A 405 -15.72 -12.86 22.54
C GLY A 405 -15.07 -12.80 21.16
N LYS A 406 -13.75 -13.01 21.09
CA LYS A 406 -13.00 -12.94 19.82
C LYS A 406 -13.08 -14.27 19.06
N PRO A 407 -13.58 -14.29 17.81
CA PRO A 407 -13.68 -15.53 17.03
C PRO A 407 -12.32 -15.98 16.49
N ASP A 408 -12.22 -17.27 16.15
CA ASP A 408 -11.20 -17.73 15.20
C ASP A 408 -11.57 -17.25 13.80
N MET A 409 -11.00 -16.11 13.41
CA MET A 409 -11.27 -15.48 12.12
C MET A 409 -10.81 -16.31 10.92
N VAL A 410 -9.85 -17.23 11.07
CA VAL A 410 -9.45 -18.12 9.97
C VAL A 410 -10.55 -19.15 9.72
N GLN A 411 -11.05 -19.75 10.80
CA GLN A 411 -12.15 -20.72 10.74
C GLN A 411 -13.44 -20.06 10.26
N LEU A 412 -13.81 -18.90 10.80
CA LEU A 412 -15.03 -18.18 10.43
C LEU A 412 -15.01 -17.75 8.95
N ALA A 413 -13.89 -17.20 8.48
CA ALA A 413 -13.72 -16.83 7.07
C ALA A 413 -13.79 -18.06 6.14
N TYR A 414 -13.21 -19.19 6.55
CA TYR A 414 -13.26 -20.41 5.77
C TYR A 414 -14.67 -21.02 5.70
N THR A 415 -15.39 -21.06 6.82
CA THR A 415 -16.78 -21.53 6.85
C THR A 415 -17.64 -20.72 5.88
N ALA A 416 -17.53 -19.39 5.91
CA ALA A 416 -18.24 -18.52 4.97
C ALA A 416 -17.81 -18.75 3.51
N TYR A 417 -16.50 -18.89 3.26
CA TYR A 417 -15.94 -19.19 1.95
C TYR A 417 -16.51 -20.49 1.35
N ALA A 418 -16.54 -21.56 2.16
CA ALA A 418 -17.04 -22.87 1.74
C ALA A 418 -18.55 -22.84 1.52
N ALA A 419 -19.32 -22.29 2.45
CA ALA A 419 -20.78 -22.20 2.36
C ALA A 419 -21.26 -21.34 1.18
N PHE A 420 -20.49 -20.32 0.78
CA PHE A 420 -20.84 -19.46 -0.36
C PHE A 420 -20.37 -20.01 -1.71
N GLY A 421 -19.44 -20.97 -1.70
CA GLY A 421 -18.72 -21.41 -2.90
C GLY A 421 -17.88 -20.27 -3.50
N ALA A 422 -17.20 -19.50 -2.64
CA ALA A 422 -16.38 -18.37 -3.08
C ALA A 422 -15.07 -18.83 -3.73
N GLU A 423 -14.46 -17.96 -4.53
CA GLU A 423 -13.12 -18.20 -5.11
C GLU A 423 -12.01 -17.48 -4.35
N ALA A 424 -12.35 -16.44 -3.57
CA ALA A 424 -11.39 -15.65 -2.83
C ALA A 424 -11.96 -15.06 -1.53
N VAL A 425 -11.05 -14.77 -0.60
CA VAL A 425 -11.32 -14.01 0.63
C VAL A 425 -10.56 -12.69 0.62
N ILE A 426 -11.24 -11.57 0.83
CA ILE A 426 -10.62 -10.24 0.96
C ILE A 426 -10.80 -9.74 2.40
N CYS A 427 -9.69 -9.63 3.12
CA CYS A 427 -9.66 -9.27 4.54
C CYS A 427 -9.20 -7.83 4.76
N ILE A 428 -10.09 -7.00 5.32
CA ILE A 428 -9.83 -5.61 5.72
C ILE A 428 -9.89 -5.52 7.25
N SER A 429 -8.72 -5.38 7.85
CA SER A 429 -8.55 -5.45 9.30
C SER A 429 -7.20 -4.81 9.70
N ASN A 430 -6.89 -4.79 10.99
CA ASN A 430 -5.54 -4.46 11.49
C ASN A 430 -4.47 -5.46 11.01
N LYS A 431 -3.20 -5.03 11.10
CA LYS A 431 -2.02 -5.76 10.62
C LYS A 431 -1.93 -7.21 11.04
N LYS A 432 -2.04 -7.43 12.34
CA LYS A 432 -1.86 -8.75 12.93
C LYS A 432 -2.91 -9.72 12.39
N LEU A 433 -4.16 -9.30 12.41
CA LEU A 433 -5.28 -10.16 12.04
C LEU A 433 -5.36 -10.38 10.51
N THR A 434 -5.12 -9.36 9.70
CA THR A 434 -5.05 -9.54 8.24
C THR A 434 -3.98 -10.56 7.86
N TRP A 435 -2.79 -10.47 8.46
CA TRP A 435 -1.73 -11.44 8.20
C TRP A 435 -2.10 -12.85 8.67
N GLN A 436 -2.76 -12.97 9.83
CA GLN A 436 -3.26 -14.26 10.32
C GLN A 436 -4.27 -14.89 9.35
N VAL A 437 -5.28 -14.14 8.90
CA VAL A 437 -6.32 -14.64 7.98
C VAL A 437 -5.73 -14.96 6.61
N VAL A 438 -5.00 -14.03 6.00
CA VAL A 438 -4.41 -14.23 4.67
C VAL A 438 -3.43 -15.40 4.67
N HIS A 439 -2.48 -15.43 5.61
CA HIS A 439 -1.52 -16.54 5.68
C HIS A 439 -2.23 -17.87 6.02
N GLY A 440 -3.19 -17.84 6.94
CA GLY A 440 -3.94 -19.02 7.38
C GLY A 440 -4.72 -19.70 6.25
N LEU A 441 -5.31 -18.91 5.34
CA LEU A 441 -6.03 -19.41 4.18
C LEU A 441 -5.10 -19.77 3.01
N GLU A 442 -4.10 -18.92 2.69
CA GLU A 442 -3.20 -19.18 1.56
C GLU A 442 -2.36 -20.45 1.75
N ARG A 443 -1.95 -20.77 2.99
CA ARG A 443 -1.23 -22.03 3.29
C ARG A 443 -2.10 -23.28 3.12
N ARG A 444 -3.40 -23.12 2.91
CA ARG A 444 -4.38 -24.18 2.65
C ARG A 444 -4.88 -24.17 1.21
N GLY A 445 -4.24 -23.38 0.34
CA GLY A 445 -4.57 -23.32 -1.09
C GLY A 445 -5.74 -22.40 -1.42
N ILE A 446 -6.22 -21.60 -0.46
CA ILE A 446 -7.34 -20.67 -0.63
C ILE A 446 -6.80 -19.29 -0.99
N PRO A 447 -7.23 -18.68 -2.12
CA PRO A 447 -6.84 -17.32 -2.45
C PRO A 447 -7.34 -16.32 -1.40
N ALA A 448 -6.41 -15.66 -0.72
CA ALA A 448 -6.74 -14.64 0.27
C ALA A 448 -5.90 -13.38 0.07
N TYR A 449 -6.49 -12.22 0.38
CA TYR A 449 -5.91 -10.90 0.17
C TYR A 449 -6.22 -9.98 1.33
N GLY A 450 -5.43 -8.92 1.47
CA GLY A 450 -5.66 -7.90 2.47
C GLY A 450 -4.66 -6.77 2.31
N ALA A 451 -4.90 -5.67 3.03
CA ALA A 451 -4.05 -4.50 2.99
C ALA A 451 -2.58 -4.85 3.33
N ILE A 452 -1.67 -4.04 2.78
CA ILE A 452 -0.27 -4.06 3.14
C ILE A 452 0.06 -2.73 3.80
N TRP A 453 0.81 -2.77 4.91
CA TRP A 453 1.19 -1.58 5.68
C TRP A 453 2.42 -0.93 5.06
N ASP A 454 2.31 -0.59 3.77
CA ASP A 454 3.37 -0.03 2.95
C ASP A 454 3.17 1.46 2.61
N SER A 455 2.07 2.07 3.10
CA SER A 455 1.81 3.52 3.06
C SER A 455 2.98 4.34 3.59
#